data_AF-A0AAJ2R430-F1
#
_entry.id   AF-A0AAJ2R430-F1
#
_cell.length_a   1.000
_cell.length_b   1.000
_cell.length_c   1.000
_cell.angle_alpha   90.00
_cell.angle_beta   90.00
_cell.angle_gamma   90.00
#
_symmetry.space_group_name_H-M   'P 1'
#
loop_
_entity.id
_entity.type
_entity.pdbx_description
1 polymer ?
#
loop_
_entity_poly.entity_id
_entity_poly.type
_entity_poly.pdbx_seq_one_letter_code
_entity_poly.pdbx_strand_id
1 'polypeptide(L)'
;MLNTPPSTVDGLKRRAKKLSKALGIPLHQAQAHAAVVCGYQTFSHALKSLSGKPSAGNVPINSLKHRIYVSAWWTNKQTGQSGREVWWIDLSAPYSQLLTPAQMRLQGAFARITPIAEDHLFIDYRHDSQERARHYICRALRVWQFADATKLHPSTTHSRVYPDGKSSNAIPGRDHYSRWYDPTTKGYVFVDEPYEPAAQHKAAARAQWGEQHQFDIAKPKWPGMYMPGGESGSRLYLVASKRNGPPLAPLVKALNELPTPPVIEDWKGDSAHGLSHFVSPAEKAAQAKKPESPKTPSVRIPTPRGKQPNRMPIEVHERIGHLLKVVNADTHWRVGVHNRLQTLRGTLDSWILNEYSVMDLPFERFIEVYFGDGPPPQSVKTLPPHQRESHMASLLEVKRTLQAHYNPTKVRSLANSIDQMIKSLATWE
;
A
#
# COMPACT_ATOMS: atom_id res chain seq x y z
N MET A 1 -16.12 17.62 -35.53
CA MET A 1 -15.06 18.65 -35.38
C MET A 1 -14.60 18.68 -33.92
N LEU A 2 -13.33 18.32 -33.68
CA LEU A 2 -12.47 18.55 -32.50
C LEU A 2 -13.13 18.65 -31.10
N ASN A 3 -13.40 17.48 -30.50
CA ASN A 3 -13.83 17.28 -29.10
C ASN A 3 -12.65 17.24 -28.10
N THR A 4 -11.59 18.03 -28.33
CA THR A 4 -10.49 18.15 -27.36
C THR A 4 -10.84 19.23 -26.32
N PRO A 5 -10.87 18.91 -25.01
CA PRO A 5 -11.08 19.92 -23.97
C PRO A 5 -9.85 20.86 -23.91
N PRO A 6 -10.05 22.18 -23.83
CA PRO A 6 -8.95 23.14 -23.71
C PRO A 6 -8.21 22.91 -22.39
N SER A 7 -6.88 22.83 -22.46
CA SER A 7 -6.00 22.59 -21.31
C SER A 7 -5.69 23.85 -20.48
N THR A 8 -6.15 25.03 -20.92
CA THR A 8 -5.88 26.33 -20.30
C THR A 8 -7.15 27.20 -20.19
N VAL A 9 -7.17 28.10 -19.19
CA VAL A 9 -8.25 29.08 -18.99
C VAL A 9 -8.48 29.94 -20.24
N ASP A 10 -7.41 30.38 -20.88
CA ASP A 10 -7.50 31.22 -22.08
C ASP A 10 -8.04 30.46 -23.30
N GLY A 11 -7.73 29.16 -23.40
CA GLY A 11 -8.33 28.28 -24.41
C GLY A 11 -9.85 28.18 -24.26
N LEU A 12 -10.34 28.05 -23.02
CA LEU A 12 -11.77 28.01 -22.73
C LEU A 12 -12.46 29.35 -23.03
N LYS A 13 -11.84 30.48 -22.62
CA LYS A 13 -12.36 31.84 -22.91
C LYS A 13 -12.42 32.12 -24.41
N ARG A 14 -11.40 31.72 -25.18
CA ARG A 14 -11.36 31.90 -26.64
C ARG A 14 -12.42 31.05 -27.35
N ARG A 15 -12.66 29.83 -26.86
CA ARG A 15 -13.73 28.95 -27.36
C ARG A 15 -15.12 29.53 -27.08
N ALA A 16 -15.34 30.05 -25.88
CA ALA A 16 -16.59 30.75 -25.53
C ALA A 16 -16.84 31.98 -26.42
N LYS A 17 -15.81 32.78 -26.74
CA LYS A 17 -15.94 33.90 -27.69
C LYS A 17 -16.30 33.44 -29.11
N LYS A 18 -15.70 32.34 -29.60
CA LYS A 18 -16.06 31.76 -30.91
C LYS A 18 -17.50 31.23 -30.92
N LEU A 19 -17.94 30.57 -29.86
CA LEU A 19 -19.31 30.09 -29.69
C LEU A 19 -20.34 31.22 -29.64
N SER A 20 -20.04 32.29 -28.90
CA SER A 20 -20.89 33.49 -28.83
C SER A 20 -21.10 34.11 -30.22
N LYS A 21 -20.03 34.24 -31.01
CA LYS A 21 -20.10 34.77 -32.38
C LYS A 21 -20.82 33.84 -33.35
N ALA A 22 -20.63 32.52 -33.23
CA ALA A 22 -21.23 31.54 -34.14
C ALA A 22 -22.72 31.30 -33.88
N LEU A 23 -23.16 31.39 -32.62
CA LEU A 23 -24.54 31.12 -32.22
C LEU A 23 -25.36 32.39 -31.93
N GLY A 24 -24.75 33.57 -32.00
CA GLY A 24 -25.43 34.85 -31.74
C GLY A 24 -25.87 35.04 -30.27
N ILE A 25 -25.34 34.23 -29.34
CA ILE A 25 -25.74 34.25 -27.93
C ILE A 25 -24.84 35.14 -27.07
N PRO A 26 -25.35 35.72 -25.97
CA PRO A 26 -24.56 36.48 -25.00
C PRO A 26 -23.36 35.67 -24.46
N LEU A 27 -22.23 36.35 -24.21
CA LEU A 27 -20.97 35.71 -23.84
C LEU A 27 -21.07 34.82 -22.59
N HIS A 28 -21.88 35.21 -21.59
CA HIS A 28 -22.06 34.42 -20.37
C HIS A 28 -22.76 33.07 -20.63
N GLN A 29 -23.72 33.02 -21.56
CA GLN A 29 -24.35 31.77 -21.99
C GLN A 29 -23.38 30.91 -22.80
N ALA A 30 -22.60 31.53 -23.69
CA ALA A 30 -21.55 30.83 -24.44
C ALA A 30 -20.46 30.24 -23.53
N GLN A 31 -20.13 30.90 -22.43
CA GLN A 31 -19.20 30.40 -21.41
C GLN A 31 -19.74 29.16 -20.69
N ALA A 32 -21.02 29.17 -20.31
CA ALA A 32 -21.68 28.01 -19.70
C ALA A 32 -21.71 26.81 -20.68
N HIS A 33 -22.10 27.03 -21.93
CA HIS A 33 -22.07 25.99 -22.97
C HIS A 33 -20.65 25.47 -23.23
N ALA A 34 -19.65 26.35 -23.32
CA ALA A 34 -18.27 25.93 -23.51
C ALA A 34 -17.76 25.08 -22.34
N ALA A 35 -18.16 25.38 -21.10
CA ALA A 35 -17.79 24.61 -19.92
C ALA A 35 -18.41 23.19 -19.96
N VAL A 36 -19.71 23.08 -20.23
CA VAL A 36 -20.44 21.80 -20.32
C VAL A 36 -19.88 20.91 -21.43
N VAL A 37 -19.66 21.47 -22.62
CA VAL A 37 -19.07 20.74 -23.77
C VAL A 37 -17.65 20.25 -23.45
N CYS A 38 -16.94 20.92 -22.55
CA CYS A 38 -15.60 20.51 -22.11
C CYS A 38 -15.62 19.64 -20.84
N GLY A 39 -16.79 19.17 -20.40
CA GLY A 39 -16.95 18.26 -19.26
C GLY A 39 -16.95 18.93 -17.89
N TYR A 40 -17.14 20.25 -17.81
CA TYR A 40 -17.22 20.98 -16.55
C TYR A 40 -18.66 21.33 -16.19
N GLN A 41 -19.00 21.23 -14.91
CA GLN A 41 -20.35 21.54 -14.39
C GLN A 41 -20.74 23.00 -14.58
N THR A 42 -19.80 23.94 -14.36
CA THR A 42 -20.01 25.38 -14.55
C THR A 42 -18.75 26.04 -15.08
N PHE A 43 -18.86 27.26 -15.62
CA PHE A 43 -17.71 28.03 -16.06
C PHE A 43 -16.76 28.36 -14.89
N SER A 44 -17.30 28.65 -13.70
CA SER A 44 -16.51 28.85 -12.48
C SER A 44 -15.78 27.58 -12.04
N HIS A 45 -16.42 26.41 -12.17
CA HIS A 45 -15.77 25.11 -11.94
C HIS A 45 -14.61 24.90 -12.92
N ALA A 46 -14.83 25.17 -14.21
CA ALA A 46 -13.78 25.10 -15.22
C ALA A 46 -12.60 26.04 -14.92
N LEU A 47 -12.88 27.28 -14.50
CA LEU A 47 -11.83 28.23 -14.10
C LEU A 47 -11.04 27.71 -12.91
N LYS A 48 -11.67 27.24 -11.83
CA LYS A 48 -10.95 26.68 -10.67
C LYS A 48 -10.10 25.45 -11.06
N SER A 49 -10.64 24.55 -11.87
CA SER A 49 -9.92 23.36 -12.35
C SER A 49 -8.74 23.68 -13.29
N LEU A 50 -8.82 24.78 -14.05
CA LEU A 50 -7.78 25.19 -14.99
C LEU A 50 -6.78 26.19 -14.40
N SER A 51 -7.16 26.97 -13.37
CA SER A 51 -6.28 27.92 -12.65
C SER A 51 -5.33 27.23 -11.68
N GLY A 52 -5.65 26.00 -11.25
CA GLY A 52 -4.76 25.16 -10.44
C GLY A 52 -3.63 24.48 -11.25
N LYS A 53 -3.52 24.75 -12.56
CA LYS A 53 -2.39 24.33 -13.39
C LYS A 53 -1.38 25.48 -13.47
N PRO A 54 -0.11 25.28 -13.12
CA PRO A 54 0.88 26.35 -13.23
C PRO A 54 0.98 26.84 -14.68
N SER A 55 0.83 28.14 -14.89
CA SER A 55 1.21 28.77 -16.15
C SER A 55 2.72 28.71 -16.28
N ALA A 56 3.21 28.34 -17.47
CA ALA A 56 4.62 28.38 -17.79
C ALA A 56 5.09 29.85 -17.79
N GLY A 57 5.87 30.23 -16.78
CA GLY A 57 6.47 31.55 -16.66
C GLY A 57 6.32 32.11 -15.25
N ASN A 58 7.41 32.09 -14.51
CA ASN A 58 7.59 32.56 -13.13
C ASN A 58 7.16 31.58 -12.02
N VAL A 59 7.97 30.53 -11.82
CA VAL A 59 8.05 29.82 -10.53
C VAL A 59 9.34 30.25 -9.84
N PRO A 60 9.29 30.83 -8.62
CA PRO A 60 10.47 31.07 -7.81
C PRO A 60 11.22 29.76 -7.57
N ILE A 61 12.55 29.81 -7.55
CA ILE A 61 13.50 28.68 -7.52
C ILE A 61 13.37 27.78 -6.26
N ASN A 62 12.40 27.99 -5.36
CA ASN A 62 12.30 27.29 -4.08
C ASN A 62 11.03 26.43 -3.87
N SER A 63 10.34 25.97 -4.92
CA SER A 63 9.31 24.92 -4.78
C SER A 63 9.05 24.16 -6.09
N LEU A 64 10.06 23.45 -6.62
CA LEU A 64 9.81 22.43 -7.63
C LEU A 64 9.09 21.25 -6.96
N LYS A 65 7.75 21.26 -7.04
CA LYS A 65 6.93 20.12 -6.66
C LYS A 65 6.98 19.08 -7.78
N HIS A 66 7.54 17.91 -7.48
CA HIS A 66 7.67 16.80 -8.43
C HIS A 66 6.43 15.92 -8.34
N ARG A 67 5.48 16.14 -9.27
CA ARG A 67 4.26 15.36 -9.31
C ARG A 67 4.55 13.93 -9.75
N ILE A 68 3.98 12.96 -9.04
CA ILE A 68 3.93 11.56 -9.46
C ILE A 68 2.50 11.12 -9.69
N TYR A 69 2.29 10.31 -10.73
CA TYR A 69 1.04 9.66 -11.06
C TYR A 69 1.16 8.18 -10.78
N VAL A 70 0.22 7.62 -10.03
CA VAL A 70 0.08 6.18 -9.84
C VAL A 70 -1.21 5.74 -10.50
N SER A 71 -1.12 4.75 -11.39
CA SER A 71 -2.30 4.25 -12.12
C SER A 71 -2.41 2.74 -12.06
N ALA A 72 -3.63 2.23 -12.17
CA ALA A 72 -3.93 0.81 -12.18
C ALA A 72 -5.13 0.52 -13.09
N TRP A 73 -5.18 -0.71 -13.62
CA TRP A 73 -6.35 -1.23 -14.31
C TRP A 73 -7.17 -2.16 -13.42
N TRP A 74 -8.47 -2.21 -13.69
CA TRP A 74 -9.35 -3.20 -13.10
C TRP A 74 -10.31 -3.80 -14.12
N THR A 75 -10.78 -5.01 -13.85
CA THR A 75 -11.81 -5.70 -14.63
C THR A 75 -12.61 -6.61 -13.74
N ASN A 76 -13.88 -6.27 -13.55
CA ASN A 76 -14.84 -7.14 -12.89
C ASN A 76 -15.28 -8.22 -13.88
N LYS A 77 -14.90 -9.47 -13.60
CA LYS A 77 -15.23 -10.61 -14.47
C LYS A 77 -16.70 -11.00 -14.44
N GLN A 78 -17.41 -10.69 -13.35
CA GLN A 78 -18.82 -11.01 -13.20
C GLN A 78 -19.69 -10.03 -14.01
N THR A 79 -19.38 -8.74 -13.93
CA THR A 79 -20.15 -7.69 -14.65
C THR A 79 -19.60 -7.38 -16.05
N GLY A 80 -18.41 -7.87 -16.37
CA GLY A 80 -17.68 -7.53 -17.60
C GLY A 80 -17.13 -6.10 -17.62
N GLN A 81 -17.37 -5.30 -16.58
CA GLN A 81 -16.91 -3.93 -16.49
C GLN A 81 -15.39 -3.87 -16.32
N SER A 82 -14.79 -2.85 -16.90
CA SER A 82 -13.36 -2.58 -16.72
C SER A 82 -13.11 -1.09 -16.72
N GLY A 83 -11.98 -0.71 -16.13
CA GLY A 83 -11.61 0.68 -16.03
C GLY A 83 -10.15 0.87 -15.65
N ARG A 84 -9.81 2.14 -15.54
CA ARG A 84 -8.49 2.63 -15.15
C ARG A 84 -8.66 3.69 -14.07
N GLU A 85 -7.91 3.53 -13.01
CA GLU A 85 -7.83 4.51 -11.92
C GLU A 85 -6.45 5.18 -11.95
N VAL A 86 -6.41 6.48 -11.67
CA VAL A 86 -5.18 7.27 -11.56
C VAL A 86 -5.30 8.23 -10.40
N TRP A 87 -4.29 8.33 -9.55
CA TRP A 87 -4.19 9.42 -8.58
C TRP A 87 -2.74 9.88 -8.48
N TRP A 88 -2.50 11.03 -7.86
CA TRP A 88 -1.24 11.74 -7.86
C TRP A 88 -1.02 12.51 -6.58
N ILE A 89 0.25 12.71 -6.25
CA ILE A 89 0.72 13.58 -5.18
C ILE A 89 1.92 14.37 -5.68
N ASP A 90 2.27 15.42 -4.96
CA ASP A 90 3.46 16.22 -5.21
C ASP A 90 4.54 15.84 -4.20
N LEU A 91 5.73 15.50 -4.69
CA LEU A 91 6.90 15.16 -3.88
C LEU A 91 7.89 16.33 -3.86
N SER A 92 8.74 16.39 -2.83
CA SER A 92 9.79 17.41 -2.73
C SER A 92 10.98 17.19 -3.68
N ALA A 93 11.12 15.98 -4.25
CA ALA A 93 12.16 15.59 -5.20
C ALA A 93 11.60 14.54 -6.19
N PRO A 94 12.25 14.30 -7.34
CA PRO A 94 11.89 13.18 -8.22
C PRO A 94 11.89 11.86 -7.43
N TYR A 95 10.90 11.00 -7.67
CA TYR A 95 10.76 9.76 -6.89
C TYR A 95 12.00 8.85 -7.00
N SER A 96 12.72 8.92 -8.12
CA SER A 96 13.96 8.19 -8.39
C SER A 96 15.13 8.64 -7.51
N GLN A 97 15.10 9.88 -7.00
CA GLN A 97 16.06 10.39 -6.02
C GLN A 97 15.65 10.05 -4.59
N LEU A 98 14.37 9.80 -4.34
CA LEU A 98 13.87 9.38 -3.02
C LEU A 98 14.09 7.89 -2.80
N LEU A 99 13.74 7.03 -3.77
CA LEU A 99 13.88 5.58 -3.67
C LEU A 99 14.38 4.98 -4.99
N THR A 100 15.39 4.13 -4.88
CA THR A 100 15.84 3.28 -5.98
C THR A 100 14.83 2.17 -6.28
N PRO A 101 14.84 1.58 -7.50
CA PRO A 101 14.00 0.43 -7.82
C PRO A 101 14.20 -0.77 -6.88
N ALA A 102 15.42 -0.97 -6.38
CA ALA A 102 15.72 -2.03 -5.40
C ALA A 102 15.04 -1.76 -4.05
N GLN A 103 15.08 -0.52 -3.56
CA GLN A 103 14.42 -0.12 -2.32
C GLN A 103 12.90 -0.16 -2.45
N MET A 104 12.34 0.23 -3.60
CA MET A 104 10.90 0.14 -3.85
C MET A 104 10.39 -1.30 -3.67
N ARG A 105 11.13 -2.31 -4.19
CA ARG A 105 10.76 -3.73 -4.08
C ARG A 105 10.70 -4.26 -2.65
N LEU A 106 11.29 -3.56 -1.67
CA LEU A 106 11.24 -3.94 -0.26
C LEU A 106 9.92 -3.57 0.41
N GLN A 107 9.12 -2.71 -0.23
CA GLN A 107 7.83 -2.29 0.28
C GLN A 107 6.71 -3.02 -0.44
N GLY A 108 5.86 -3.73 0.31
CA GLY A 108 4.73 -4.48 -0.24
C GLY A 108 3.73 -3.59 -1.01
N ALA A 109 3.64 -2.30 -0.66
CA ALA A 109 2.81 -1.32 -1.38
C ALA A 109 3.27 -1.08 -2.82
N PHE A 110 4.54 -1.30 -3.12
CA PHE A 110 5.12 -1.16 -4.46
C PHE A 110 5.28 -2.51 -5.17
N ALA A 111 4.72 -3.58 -4.60
CA ALA A 111 4.65 -4.86 -5.27
C ALA A 111 3.93 -4.68 -6.61
N ARG A 112 4.59 -5.07 -7.71
CA ARG A 112 4.09 -4.94 -9.08
C ARG A 112 3.98 -3.50 -9.60
N ILE A 113 4.70 -2.54 -9.02
CA ILE A 113 4.84 -1.23 -9.67
C ILE A 113 5.91 -1.29 -10.76
N THR A 114 5.55 -0.81 -11.94
CA THR A 114 6.41 -0.63 -13.10
C THR A 114 6.47 0.87 -13.44
N PRO A 115 7.66 1.50 -13.41
CA PRO A 115 7.84 2.85 -13.93
C PRO A 115 7.56 2.92 -15.43
N ILE A 116 6.66 3.79 -15.85
CA ILE A 116 6.31 4.03 -17.26
C ILE A 116 7.02 5.28 -17.78
N ALA A 117 7.11 6.32 -16.95
CA ALA A 117 7.82 7.57 -17.21
C ALA A 117 8.38 8.14 -15.90
N GLU A 118 9.16 9.22 -15.98
CA GLU A 118 9.79 9.88 -14.83
C GLU A 118 8.81 10.42 -13.78
N ASP A 119 7.53 10.59 -14.15
CA ASP A 119 6.45 11.04 -13.28
C ASP A 119 5.33 9.99 -13.18
N HIS A 120 5.49 8.79 -13.74
CA HIS A 120 4.39 7.83 -13.87
C HIS A 120 4.77 6.41 -13.46
N LEU A 121 4.07 5.92 -12.44
CA LEU A 121 4.14 4.58 -11.91
C LEU A 121 2.85 3.82 -12.24
N PHE A 122 2.97 2.66 -12.86
CA PHE A 122 1.85 1.77 -13.17
C PHE A 122 1.87 0.55 -12.27
N ILE A 123 0.75 0.24 -11.62
CA ILE A 123 0.57 -1.03 -10.93
C ILE A 123 0.27 -2.07 -12.01
N ASP A 124 1.28 -2.86 -12.35
CA ASP A 124 1.27 -3.94 -13.34
C ASP A 124 0.55 -5.18 -12.81
N TYR A 125 -0.71 -4.96 -12.46
CA TYR A 125 -1.65 -5.97 -12.08
C TYR A 125 -3.07 -5.50 -12.42
N ARG A 126 -3.86 -6.42 -12.98
CA ARG A 126 -5.26 -6.17 -13.26
C ARG A 126 -6.09 -6.60 -12.07
N HIS A 127 -6.58 -5.62 -11.31
CA HIS A 127 -7.46 -5.85 -10.18
C HIS A 127 -8.84 -6.33 -10.65
N ASP A 128 -9.57 -7.03 -9.79
CA ASP A 128 -10.92 -7.54 -10.08
C ASP A 128 -12.03 -6.51 -9.81
N SER A 129 -11.74 -5.42 -9.11
CA SER A 129 -12.68 -4.33 -8.86
C SER A 129 -12.02 -2.96 -8.91
N GLN A 130 -12.85 -1.92 -9.12
CA GLN A 130 -12.43 -0.52 -9.07
C GLN A 130 -11.87 -0.16 -7.70
N GLU A 131 -12.61 -0.49 -6.65
CA GLU A 131 -12.26 -0.24 -5.25
C GLU A 131 -10.88 -0.79 -4.92
N ARG A 132 -10.58 -2.00 -5.38
CA ARG A 132 -9.30 -2.65 -5.19
C ARG A 132 -8.17 -1.94 -5.94
N ALA A 133 -8.39 -1.50 -7.17
CA ALA A 133 -7.41 -0.67 -7.88
C ALA A 133 -7.13 0.63 -7.10
N ARG A 134 -8.18 1.28 -6.59
CA ARG A 134 -8.05 2.49 -5.75
C ARG A 134 -7.29 2.21 -4.45
N HIS A 135 -7.57 1.10 -3.76
CA HIS A 135 -6.88 0.68 -2.54
C HIS A 135 -5.35 0.65 -2.72
N TYR A 136 -4.87 -0.02 -3.78
CA TYR A 136 -3.44 -0.13 -4.03
C TYR A 136 -2.80 1.19 -4.47
N ILE A 137 -3.52 2.00 -5.25
CA ILE A 137 -3.08 3.36 -5.58
C ILE A 137 -2.90 4.18 -4.29
N CYS A 138 -3.92 4.21 -3.42
CA CYS A 138 -3.86 4.95 -2.15
C CYS A 138 -2.70 4.45 -1.28
N ARG A 139 -2.55 3.14 -1.13
CA ARG A 139 -1.44 2.54 -0.36
C ARG A 139 -0.08 2.95 -0.91
N ALA A 140 0.13 2.90 -2.22
CA ALA A 140 1.38 3.33 -2.84
C ALA A 140 1.66 4.81 -2.60
N LEU A 141 0.65 5.68 -2.77
CA LEU A 141 0.79 7.12 -2.53
C LEU A 141 1.14 7.43 -1.06
N ARG A 142 0.55 6.72 -0.10
CA ARG A 142 0.88 6.90 1.32
C ARG A 142 2.33 6.53 1.64
N VAL A 143 2.86 5.45 1.04
CA VAL A 143 4.27 5.09 1.21
C VAL A 143 5.19 6.15 0.60
N TRP A 144 4.81 6.74 -0.53
CA TRP A 144 5.56 7.87 -1.10
C TRP A 144 5.52 9.12 -0.22
N GLN A 145 4.37 9.47 0.36
CA GLN A 145 4.26 10.57 1.34
C GLN A 145 5.18 10.34 2.54
N PHE A 146 5.17 9.13 3.09
CA PHE A 146 6.03 8.75 4.21
C PHE A 146 7.52 8.86 3.84
N ALA A 147 7.93 8.26 2.72
CA ALA A 147 9.32 8.28 2.28
C ALA A 147 9.80 9.71 1.98
N ASP A 148 8.96 10.54 1.36
CA ASP A 148 9.29 11.93 1.07
C ASP A 148 9.39 12.80 2.32
N ALA A 149 8.47 12.66 3.29
CA ALA A 149 8.51 13.45 4.52
C ALA A 149 9.68 13.05 5.43
N THR A 150 9.97 11.74 5.53
CA THR A 150 10.96 11.23 6.49
C THR A 150 12.36 11.09 5.91
N LYS A 151 12.50 11.08 4.58
CA LYS A 151 13.74 10.78 3.85
C LYS A 151 14.36 9.43 4.20
N LEU A 152 13.57 8.54 4.82
CA LEU A 152 14.01 7.20 5.15
C LEU A 152 13.97 6.30 3.91
N HIS A 153 14.87 5.32 3.89
CA HIS A 153 14.92 4.32 2.84
C HIS A 153 14.50 2.93 3.36
N PRO A 154 13.65 2.18 2.66
CA PRO A 154 13.37 0.78 2.97
C PRO A 154 14.66 -0.04 3.08
N SER A 155 14.71 -0.94 4.05
CA SER A 155 15.91 -1.71 4.38
C SER A 155 15.62 -3.21 4.52
N THR A 156 16.54 -4.02 4.01
CA THR A 156 16.54 -5.48 4.22
C THR A 156 17.12 -5.86 5.58
N THR A 157 17.88 -4.97 6.22
CA THR A 157 18.63 -5.28 7.44
C THR A 157 17.68 -5.62 8.57
N HIS A 158 17.69 -6.89 8.98
CA HIS A 158 16.75 -7.41 9.96
C HIS A 158 17.22 -7.20 11.40
N SER A 159 18.49 -7.44 11.71
CA SER A 159 19.00 -7.38 13.09
C SER A 159 18.98 -5.95 13.66
N ARG A 160 19.37 -4.94 12.89
CA ARG A 160 19.63 -3.57 13.41
C ARG A 160 18.41 -2.81 13.93
N VAL A 161 17.20 -3.30 13.65
CA VAL A 161 15.95 -2.71 14.15
C VAL A 161 15.45 -3.35 15.45
N TYR A 162 16.08 -4.44 15.91
CA TYR A 162 15.71 -5.14 17.12
C TYR A 162 16.78 -5.00 18.20
N PRO A 163 16.39 -5.02 19.49
CA PRO A 163 17.33 -5.16 20.59
C PRO A 163 18.24 -6.37 20.39
N ASP A 164 19.55 -6.17 20.57
CA ASP A 164 20.60 -7.19 20.40
C ASP A 164 20.62 -7.90 19.05
N GLY A 165 19.97 -7.35 18.02
CA GLY A 165 19.85 -8.02 16.73
C GLY A 165 18.79 -9.11 16.66
N LYS A 166 18.00 -9.34 17.72
CA LYS A 166 17.13 -10.51 17.86
C LYS A 166 15.67 -10.16 17.68
N SER A 167 15.02 -10.69 16.64
CA SER A 167 13.58 -10.51 16.41
C SER A 167 12.69 -11.14 17.48
N SER A 168 13.25 -11.98 18.36
CA SER A 168 12.58 -12.46 19.57
C SER A 168 12.26 -11.33 20.55
N ASN A 169 13.06 -10.26 20.53
CA ASN A 169 12.96 -9.13 21.43
C ASN A 169 12.22 -7.96 20.76
N ALA A 170 11.37 -8.23 19.77
CA ALA A 170 10.66 -7.17 19.07
C ALA A 170 9.60 -6.52 19.95
N ILE A 171 9.21 -5.30 19.57
CA ILE A 171 8.18 -4.54 20.27
C ILE A 171 6.88 -5.36 20.43
N PRO A 172 6.27 -5.41 21.64
CA PRO A 172 5.06 -6.18 21.89
C PRO A 172 3.90 -5.77 20.99
N GLY A 173 3.21 -6.78 20.45
CA GLY A 173 2.04 -6.58 19.59
C GLY A 173 2.35 -5.92 18.25
N ARG A 174 3.59 -6.03 17.75
CA ARG A 174 3.94 -5.56 16.41
C ARG A 174 3.04 -6.20 15.35
N ASP A 175 2.71 -5.41 14.34
CA ASP A 175 1.93 -5.87 13.20
C ASP A 175 2.11 -4.92 12.01
N HIS A 176 1.90 -5.42 10.79
CA HIS A 176 2.10 -4.69 9.53
C HIS A 176 3.41 -3.88 9.43
N TYR A 177 4.47 -4.37 10.06
CA TYR A 177 5.70 -3.62 10.23
C TYR A 177 6.59 -3.60 8.98
N SER A 178 7.43 -2.57 8.90
CA SER A 178 8.47 -2.41 7.89
C SER A 178 9.75 -1.83 8.50
N ARG A 179 10.85 -1.90 7.75
CA ARG A 179 12.19 -1.54 8.25
C ARG A 179 12.79 -0.48 7.36
N TRP A 180 13.32 0.56 8.00
CA TRP A 180 13.77 1.75 7.33
C TRP A 180 15.13 2.19 7.84
N TYR A 181 15.92 2.79 6.97
CA TYR A 181 17.26 3.26 7.19
C TYR A 181 17.28 4.78 7.01
N ASP A 182 17.87 5.49 7.96
CA ASP A 182 18.09 6.93 7.85
C ASP A 182 19.49 7.18 7.26
N PRO A 183 19.57 7.73 6.02
CA PRO A 183 20.86 8.02 5.40
C PRO A 183 21.67 9.12 6.13
N THR A 184 21.02 9.96 6.93
CA THR A 184 21.63 11.10 7.64
C THR A 184 22.36 10.60 8.89
N THR A 185 21.64 9.94 9.79
CA THR A 185 22.20 9.44 11.05
C THR A 185 22.88 8.07 10.91
N LYS A 186 22.71 7.41 9.75
CA LYS A 186 23.11 6.01 9.51
C LYS A 186 22.41 5.00 10.44
N GLY A 187 21.34 5.43 11.12
CA GLY A 187 20.54 4.61 12.02
C GLY A 187 19.38 3.89 11.31
N TYR A 188 18.61 3.12 12.09
CA TYR A 188 17.48 2.36 11.59
C TYR A 188 16.22 2.66 12.39
N VAL A 189 15.10 2.66 11.68
CA VAL A 189 13.75 2.85 12.22
C VAL A 189 12.94 1.59 11.93
N PHE A 190 12.38 1.01 12.98
CA PHE A 190 11.32 0.03 12.88
C PHE A 190 10.00 0.79 12.77
N VAL A 191 9.29 0.61 11.67
CA VAL A 191 7.96 1.18 11.46
C VAL A 191 6.95 0.09 11.76
N ASP A 192 6.09 0.32 12.74
CA ASP A 192 5.08 -0.64 13.20
C ASP A 192 3.69 -0.05 12.95
N GLU A 193 2.76 -0.84 12.40
CA GLU A 193 1.42 -0.37 12.05
C GLU A 193 0.31 -1.31 12.55
N PRO A 194 0.24 -1.62 13.87
CA PRO A 194 -0.81 -2.45 14.41
C PRO A 194 -2.17 -1.78 14.34
N TYR A 195 -3.21 -2.61 14.28
CA TYR A 195 -4.58 -2.16 14.51
C TYR A 195 -4.70 -1.48 15.87
N GLU A 196 -5.36 -0.32 15.91
CA GLU A 196 -5.39 0.57 17.06
C GLU A 196 -5.85 -0.12 18.36
N PRO A 197 -6.90 -0.97 18.38
CA PRO A 197 -7.30 -1.69 19.59
C PRO A 197 -6.19 -2.59 20.15
N ALA A 198 -5.46 -3.29 19.27
CA ALA A 198 -4.36 -4.16 19.67
C ALA A 198 -3.18 -3.37 20.24
N ALA A 199 -2.88 -2.21 19.64
CA ALA A 199 -1.84 -1.30 20.12
C ALA A 199 -2.17 -0.74 21.52
N GLN A 200 -3.42 -0.35 21.74
CA GLN A 200 -3.91 0.18 23.02
C GLN A 200 -3.84 -0.88 24.13
N HIS A 201 -4.31 -2.10 23.85
CA HIS A 201 -4.25 -3.22 24.80
C HIS A 201 -2.80 -3.56 25.22
N LYS A 202 -1.81 -3.27 24.39
CA LYS A 202 -0.37 -3.51 24.68
C LYS A 202 0.41 -2.26 25.08
N ALA A 203 -0.23 -1.11 25.30
CA ALA A 203 0.46 0.18 25.50
C ALA A 203 1.47 0.15 26.67
N ALA A 204 1.08 -0.36 27.84
CA ALA A 204 1.96 -0.47 29.01
C ALA A 204 3.19 -1.37 28.74
N ALA A 205 2.96 -2.52 28.10
CA ALA A 205 4.04 -3.45 27.73
C ALA A 205 5.01 -2.83 26.72
N ARG A 206 4.51 -2.03 25.77
CA ARG A 206 5.35 -1.31 24.79
C ARG A 206 6.21 -0.24 25.47
N ALA A 207 5.64 0.53 26.41
CA ALA A 207 6.39 1.53 27.18
C ALA A 207 7.50 0.88 28.02
N GLN A 208 7.17 -0.18 28.76
CA GLN A 208 8.15 -0.94 29.55
C GLN A 208 9.26 -1.53 28.68
N TRP A 209 8.90 -2.11 27.53
CA TRP A 209 9.86 -2.64 26.56
C TRP A 209 10.82 -1.56 26.04
N GLY A 210 10.31 -0.36 25.75
CA GLY A 210 11.13 0.78 25.29
C GLY A 210 12.18 1.17 26.32
N GLU A 211 11.79 1.28 27.60
CA GLU A 211 12.74 1.59 28.67
C GLU A 211 13.75 0.45 28.90
N GLN A 212 13.29 -0.80 28.95
CA GLN A 212 14.17 -1.95 29.15
C GLN A 212 15.24 -2.08 28.06
N HIS A 213 14.87 -1.88 26.80
CA HIS A 213 15.78 -2.08 25.67
C HIS A 213 16.46 -0.80 25.18
N GLN A 214 16.17 0.34 25.80
CA GLN A 214 16.69 1.65 25.39
C GLN A 214 16.27 2.00 23.94
N PHE A 215 14.97 1.92 23.68
CA PHE A 215 14.33 2.32 22.43
C PHE A 215 13.31 3.42 22.67
N ASP A 216 13.30 4.42 21.79
CA ASP A 216 12.23 5.40 21.70
C ASP A 216 11.08 4.84 20.86
N ILE A 217 9.85 5.13 21.28
CA ILE A 217 8.62 4.80 20.58
C ILE A 217 7.84 6.10 20.41
N ALA A 218 7.52 6.45 19.17
CA ALA A 218 6.76 7.66 18.87
C ALA A 218 5.53 7.36 18.01
N LYS A 219 4.41 8.00 18.32
CA LYS A 219 3.14 7.91 17.58
C LYS A 219 2.83 9.26 16.92
N PRO A 220 3.06 9.42 15.61
CA PRO A 220 2.65 10.61 14.88
C PRO A 220 1.12 10.76 14.83
N LYS A 221 0.64 11.99 14.59
CA LYS A 221 -0.77 12.29 14.28
C LYS A 221 -1.14 11.73 12.90
N TRP A 222 -0.21 11.77 11.95
CA TRP A 222 -0.39 11.16 10.64
C TRP A 222 -0.58 9.64 10.78
N PRO A 223 -1.69 9.09 10.27
CA PRO A 223 -2.20 7.81 10.75
C PRO A 223 -1.40 6.59 10.29
N GLY A 224 -0.77 6.62 9.11
CA GLY A 224 0.03 5.49 8.62
C GLY A 224 -0.09 5.22 7.13
N MET A 225 0.75 4.30 6.66
CA MET A 225 0.83 3.84 5.29
C MET A 225 -0.10 2.67 5.01
N TYR A 226 -0.28 1.75 5.97
CA TYR A 226 -0.99 0.50 5.73
C TYR A 226 -2.48 0.70 5.50
N MET A 227 -3.24 1.00 6.55
CA MET A 227 -4.70 1.17 6.50
C MET A 227 -5.11 2.29 7.46
N PRO A 228 -4.93 3.57 7.08
CA PRO A 228 -5.29 4.69 7.94
C PRO A 228 -6.79 4.99 7.89
N GLY A 229 -7.40 5.20 9.06
CA GLY A 229 -8.80 5.61 9.19
C GLY A 229 -9.71 4.52 9.80
N GLY A 230 -10.82 4.93 10.40
CA GLY A 230 -11.77 4.07 11.11
C GLY A 230 -11.39 3.75 12.56
N GLU A 231 -12.37 3.33 13.37
CA GLU A 231 -12.16 2.87 14.76
C GLU A 231 -11.29 1.60 14.82
N SER A 232 -11.29 0.82 13.74
CA SER A 232 -10.52 -0.42 13.57
C SER A 232 -9.33 -0.29 12.62
N GLY A 233 -8.87 0.94 12.33
CA GLY A 233 -7.73 1.18 11.45
C GLY A 233 -6.37 0.87 12.09
N SER A 234 -5.34 0.73 11.26
CA SER A 234 -3.94 0.67 11.72
C SER A 234 -3.43 2.04 12.17
N ARG A 235 -2.47 2.06 13.11
CA ARG A 235 -1.75 3.29 13.49
C ARG A 235 -0.25 3.15 13.43
N LEU A 236 0.37 4.19 12.88
CA LEU A 236 1.81 4.32 12.75
C LEU A 236 2.52 4.55 14.08
N TYR A 237 3.49 3.69 14.36
CA TYR A 237 4.50 3.88 15.39
C TYR A 237 5.89 3.85 14.76
N LEU A 238 6.71 4.83 15.12
CA LEU A 238 8.14 4.83 14.84
C LEU A 238 8.88 4.31 16.06
N VAL A 239 9.81 3.38 15.85
CA VAL A 239 10.58 2.77 16.93
C VAL A 239 12.06 2.78 16.54
N ALA A 240 12.91 3.36 17.38
CA ALA A 240 14.34 3.47 17.12
C ALA A 240 15.15 3.35 18.40
N SER A 241 16.40 2.86 18.29
CA SER A 241 17.28 2.74 19.46
C SER A 241 17.70 4.13 19.96
N LYS A 242 17.61 4.38 21.27
CA LYS A 242 18.12 5.61 21.93
C LYS A 242 19.64 5.77 21.74
N ARG A 243 20.37 4.68 21.53
CA ARG A 243 21.84 4.67 21.43
C ARG A 243 22.35 4.93 20.02
N ASN A 244 21.77 4.25 19.02
CA ASN A 244 22.30 4.19 17.65
C ASN A 244 21.25 4.50 16.56
N GLY A 245 20.02 4.79 16.96
CA GLY A 245 18.91 5.12 16.05
C GLY A 245 18.82 6.62 15.79
N PRO A 246 18.07 7.03 14.76
CA PRO A 246 17.77 8.45 14.56
C PRO A 246 16.87 8.98 15.66
N PRO A 247 16.97 10.30 15.98
CA PRO A 247 15.99 10.94 16.85
C PRO A 247 14.61 10.92 16.17
N LEU A 248 13.58 10.48 16.91
CA LEU A 248 12.23 10.35 16.34
C LEU A 248 11.47 11.68 16.23
N ALA A 249 11.79 12.68 17.05
CA ALA A 249 11.05 13.93 17.10
C ALA A 249 11.00 14.70 15.75
N PRO A 250 12.12 14.83 14.99
CA PRO A 250 12.08 15.42 13.64
C PRO A 250 11.19 14.64 12.66
N LEU A 251 11.23 13.30 12.72
CA LEU A 251 10.41 12.45 11.86
C LEU A 251 8.92 12.61 12.18
N VAL A 252 8.57 12.63 13.47
CA VAL A 252 7.20 12.88 13.93
C VAL A 252 6.72 14.25 13.48
N LYS A 253 7.55 15.29 13.60
CA LYS A 253 7.22 16.64 13.14
C LYS A 253 6.92 16.65 11.64
N ALA A 254 7.83 16.11 10.82
CA ALA A 254 7.66 16.05 9.36
C ALA A 254 6.39 15.28 8.95
N LEU A 255 6.10 14.15 9.61
CA LEU A 255 4.88 13.38 9.36
C LEU A 255 3.62 14.16 9.77
N ASN A 256 3.65 14.89 10.88
CA ASN A 256 2.50 15.68 11.33
C ASN A 256 2.17 16.88 10.43
N GLU A 257 3.11 17.29 9.59
CA GLU A 257 2.93 18.34 8.58
C GLU A 257 2.38 17.79 7.25
N LEU A 258 2.33 16.47 7.07
CA LEU A 258 1.73 15.85 5.89
C LEU A 258 0.22 16.15 5.81
N PRO A 259 -0.33 16.28 4.60
CA PRO A 259 -1.76 16.34 4.42
C PRO A 259 -2.43 15.03 4.84
N THR A 260 -3.76 15.06 5.00
CA THR A 260 -4.56 13.85 5.19
C THR A 260 -4.19 12.80 4.14
N PRO A 261 -3.87 11.56 4.54
CA PRO A 261 -3.41 10.55 3.61
C PRO A 261 -4.51 10.18 2.60
N PRO A 262 -4.13 9.79 1.37
CA PRO A 262 -5.05 9.22 0.40
C PRO A 262 -5.76 7.99 0.96
N VAL A 263 -7.09 7.96 0.90
CA VAL A 263 -7.95 6.83 1.30
C VAL A 263 -9.03 6.62 0.24
N ILE A 264 -9.71 5.47 0.24
CA ILE A 264 -10.68 5.12 -0.82
C ILE A 264 -11.95 5.95 -0.67
N GLU A 265 -12.34 6.20 0.58
CA GLU A 265 -13.55 6.91 0.99
C GLU A 265 -13.52 8.39 0.54
N ASP A 266 -12.32 8.96 0.41
CA ASP A 266 -12.05 10.31 -0.08
C ASP A 266 -11.24 10.26 -1.39
N TRP A 267 -11.69 9.44 -2.34
CA TRP A 267 -11.03 9.30 -3.65
C TRP A 267 -11.03 10.62 -4.43
N LYS A 268 -9.84 11.16 -4.68
CA LYS A 268 -9.62 12.39 -5.50
C LYS A 268 -8.95 12.12 -6.84
N GLY A 269 -8.82 10.85 -7.21
CA GLY A 269 -8.21 10.44 -8.46
C GLY A 269 -9.15 10.54 -9.67
N ASP A 270 -8.58 10.33 -10.85
CA ASP A 270 -9.29 10.26 -12.12
C ASP A 270 -9.67 8.80 -12.44
N SER A 271 -10.92 8.59 -12.83
CA SER A 271 -11.46 7.27 -13.20
C SER A 271 -11.89 7.30 -14.66
N ALA A 272 -11.47 6.29 -15.43
CA ALA A 272 -11.86 6.14 -16.83
C ALA A 272 -12.42 4.73 -17.08
N HIS A 273 -13.42 4.65 -17.96
CA HIS A 273 -13.96 3.37 -18.43
C HIS A 273 -13.00 2.70 -19.41
N GLY A 274 -13.03 1.36 -19.42
CA GLY A 274 -12.19 0.55 -20.27
C GLY A 274 -10.71 0.60 -19.90
N LEU A 275 -9.92 -0.22 -20.58
CA LEU A 275 -8.49 -0.40 -20.33
C LEU A 275 -7.65 0.67 -21.04
N SER A 276 -8.05 1.93 -20.92
CA SER A 276 -7.32 3.04 -21.50
C SER A 276 -5.95 3.21 -20.81
N HIS A 277 -4.93 3.61 -21.56
CA HIS A 277 -3.63 3.96 -21.00
C HIS A 277 -3.67 5.41 -20.49
N PHE A 278 -3.20 5.66 -19.27
CA PHE A 278 -2.94 7.03 -18.83
C PHE A 278 -1.62 7.50 -19.41
N VAL A 279 -1.59 8.68 -20.03
CA VAL A 279 -0.37 9.28 -20.57
C VAL A 279 -0.03 10.51 -19.74
N SER A 280 1.04 10.42 -18.96
CA SER A 280 1.49 11.50 -18.08
C SER A 280 2.14 12.66 -18.86
N PRO A 281 2.33 13.84 -18.23
CA PRO A 281 3.10 14.94 -18.82
C PRO A 281 4.51 14.53 -19.29
N ALA A 282 5.28 13.79 -18.47
CA ALA A 282 6.62 13.37 -18.89
C ALA A 282 6.58 12.36 -20.04
N GLU A 283 5.61 11.45 -20.06
CA GLU A 283 5.43 10.53 -21.18
C GLU A 283 5.11 11.27 -22.48
N LYS A 284 4.19 12.25 -22.45
CA LYS A 284 3.88 13.09 -23.63
C LYS A 284 5.11 13.85 -24.11
N ALA A 285 5.90 14.42 -23.20
CA ALA A 285 7.12 15.14 -23.55
C ALA A 285 8.18 14.22 -24.17
N ALA A 286 8.32 12.98 -23.69
CA ALA A 286 9.22 11.99 -24.26
C ALA A 286 8.77 11.53 -25.66
N GLN A 287 7.46 11.37 -25.87
CA GLN A 287 6.89 11.03 -27.18
C GLN A 287 7.11 12.16 -28.21
N ALA A 288 6.98 13.42 -27.80
CA ALA A 288 7.18 14.58 -28.67
C ALA A 288 8.65 14.78 -29.12
N LYS A 289 9.62 14.20 -28.40
CA LYS A 289 11.06 14.29 -28.72
C LYS A 289 11.57 13.18 -29.65
N LYS A 290 10.77 12.14 -29.92
CA LYS A 290 11.16 11.06 -30.85
C LYS A 290 10.76 11.44 -32.29
N PRO A 291 11.65 11.28 -33.28
CA PRO A 291 11.27 11.35 -34.68
C PRO A 291 10.20 10.30 -34.97
N GLU A 292 9.18 10.66 -35.75
CA GLU A 292 8.09 9.77 -36.11
C GLU A 292 8.63 8.61 -36.96
N SER A 293 8.87 7.45 -36.33
CA SER A 293 9.21 6.23 -37.05
C SER A 293 7.97 5.71 -37.79
N PRO A 294 8.11 5.17 -39.02
CA PRO A 294 6.99 4.66 -39.78
C PRO A 294 6.26 3.57 -38.99
N LYS A 295 4.93 3.68 -38.94
CA LYS A 295 4.03 2.77 -38.25
C LYS A 295 4.07 1.39 -38.89
N THR A 296 4.98 0.52 -38.43
CA THR A 296 4.82 -0.92 -38.60
C THR A 296 3.86 -1.43 -37.53
N PRO A 297 2.87 -2.26 -37.89
CA PRO A 297 1.97 -2.85 -36.91
C PRO A 297 2.76 -3.87 -36.08
N SER A 298 3.19 -3.48 -34.89
CA SER A 298 3.68 -4.42 -33.87
C SER A 298 2.49 -5.26 -33.41
N VAL A 299 2.31 -6.42 -34.05
CA VAL A 299 1.48 -7.51 -33.52
C VAL A 299 2.12 -7.97 -32.20
N ARG A 300 1.67 -7.39 -31.09
CA ARG A 300 1.89 -8.01 -29.77
C ARG A 300 1.02 -9.25 -29.73
N ILE A 301 1.65 -10.40 -29.94
CA ILE A 301 1.05 -11.71 -29.71
C ILE A 301 0.51 -11.71 -28.26
N PRO A 302 -0.81 -11.91 -28.05
CA PRO A 302 -1.34 -12.09 -26.72
C PRO A 302 -0.73 -13.36 -26.12
N THR A 303 0.04 -13.22 -25.05
CA THR A 303 0.37 -14.38 -24.21
C THR A 303 -0.93 -15.05 -23.76
N PRO A 304 -1.08 -16.37 -23.90
CA PRO A 304 -2.32 -17.06 -23.59
C PRO A 304 -2.76 -16.80 -22.16
N ARG A 305 -3.98 -16.27 -21.98
CA ARG A 305 -4.68 -16.27 -20.70
C ARG A 305 -5.19 -17.69 -20.46
N GLY A 306 -4.72 -18.33 -19.40
CA GLY A 306 -5.16 -19.69 -19.08
C GLY A 306 -4.53 -20.31 -17.85
N LYS A 307 -4.39 -19.57 -16.74
CA LYS A 307 -4.32 -20.15 -15.40
C LYS A 307 -5.06 -19.22 -14.45
N GLN A 308 -6.05 -19.74 -13.73
CA GLN A 308 -6.71 -19.01 -12.65
C GLN A 308 -5.64 -18.47 -11.69
N PRO A 309 -5.77 -17.24 -11.16
CA PRO A 309 -4.84 -16.76 -10.16
C PRO A 309 -4.90 -17.71 -8.96
N ASN A 310 -3.74 -18.25 -8.58
CA ASN A 310 -3.49 -19.02 -7.36
C ASN A 310 -4.16 -18.35 -6.15
N ARG A 311 -5.40 -18.74 -5.85
CA ARG A 311 -6.19 -18.29 -4.71
C ARG A 311 -6.72 -19.47 -3.95
N MET A 312 -6.68 -19.40 -2.63
CA MET A 312 -7.18 -20.44 -1.74
C MET A 312 -8.61 -20.09 -1.34
N PRO A 313 -9.60 -21.02 -1.32
CA PRO A 313 -10.98 -20.71 -0.94
C PRO A 313 -11.10 -20.03 0.43
N ILE A 314 -12.11 -19.17 0.64
CA ILE A 314 -12.31 -18.44 1.92
C ILE A 314 -12.45 -19.43 3.07
N GLU A 315 -13.19 -20.51 2.87
CA GLU A 315 -13.44 -21.55 3.87
C GLU A 315 -12.12 -22.25 4.25
N VAL A 316 -11.20 -22.36 3.29
CA VAL A 316 -9.86 -22.90 3.54
C VAL A 316 -8.99 -21.88 4.27
N HIS A 317 -9.12 -20.58 3.98
CA HIS A 317 -8.50 -19.52 4.79
C HIS A 317 -9.02 -19.53 6.23
N GLU A 318 -10.32 -19.66 6.44
CA GLU A 318 -10.96 -19.72 7.77
C GLU A 318 -10.49 -20.95 8.54
N ARG A 319 -10.39 -22.11 7.88
CA ARG A 319 -9.88 -23.34 8.47
C ARG A 319 -8.42 -23.19 8.91
N ILE A 320 -7.56 -22.65 8.05
CA ILE A 320 -6.17 -22.35 8.43
C ILE A 320 -6.14 -21.31 9.55
N GLY A 321 -6.92 -20.24 9.44
CA GLY A 321 -7.01 -19.17 10.43
C GLY A 321 -7.37 -19.70 11.81
N HIS A 322 -8.36 -20.58 11.90
CA HIS A 322 -8.74 -21.28 13.12
C HIS A 322 -7.57 -22.10 13.70
N LEU A 323 -6.92 -22.94 12.89
CA LEU A 323 -5.75 -23.73 13.33
C LEU A 323 -4.64 -22.84 13.87
N LEU A 324 -4.33 -21.74 13.16
CA LEU A 324 -3.28 -20.81 13.58
C LEU A 324 -3.66 -20.05 14.85
N LYS A 325 -4.95 -19.73 15.06
CA LYS A 325 -5.45 -19.10 16.30
C LYS A 325 -5.32 -20.05 17.50
N VAL A 326 -5.68 -21.32 17.34
CA VAL A 326 -5.53 -22.36 18.37
C VAL A 326 -4.05 -22.57 18.73
N VAL A 327 -3.19 -22.76 17.72
CA VAL A 327 -1.74 -22.87 17.96
C VAL A 327 -1.20 -21.61 18.65
N ASN A 328 -1.66 -20.42 18.24
CA ASN A 328 -1.19 -19.16 18.84
C ASN A 328 -1.57 -19.02 20.32
N ALA A 329 -2.74 -19.52 20.73
CA ALA A 329 -3.20 -19.43 22.11
C ALA A 329 -2.25 -20.16 23.07
N ASP A 330 -1.89 -21.40 22.71
CA ASP A 330 -1.08 -22.27 23.58
C ASP A 330 0.43 -22.06 23.41
N THR A 331 0.86 -21.47 22.29
CA THR A 331 2.28 -21.24 21.98
C THR A 331 2.70 -19.77 22.10
N HIS A 332 1.81 -18.91 22.61
CA HIS A 332 2.01 -17.45 22.67
C HIS A 332 3.36 -17.04 23.26
N TRP A 333 3.78 -17.74 24.32
CA TRP A 333 5.01 -17.46 25.06
C TRP A 333 6.24 -18.17 24.51
N ARG A 334 6.07 -19.12 23.57
CA ARG A 334 7.17 -19.76 22.87
C ARG A 334 7.60 -18.88 21.70
N VAL A 335 8.48 -17.93 22.00
CA VAL A 335 8.88 -16.84 21.08
C VAL A 335 9.31 -17.31 19.69
N GLY A 336 9.98 -18.46 19.58
CA GLY A 336 10.40 -19.05 18.29
C GLY A 336 9.23 -19.49 17.40
N VAL A 337 8.13 -19.92 18.02
CA VAL A 337 6.88 -20.30 17.35
C VAL A 337 6.03 -19.06 17.11
N HIS A 338 5.76 -18.28 18.16
CA HIS A 338 4.87 -17.12 18.11
C HIS A 338 5.26 -16.10 17.03
N ASN A 339 6.53 -15.73 16.91
CA ASN A 339 6.96 -14.73 15.90
C ASN A 339 6.77 -15.21 14.46
N ARG A 340 7.03 -16.49 14.21
CA ARG A 340 6.87 -17.10 12.90
C ARG A 340 5.40 -17.24 12.55
N LEU A 341 4.59 -17.57 13.55
CA LEU A 341 3.15 -17.69 13.45
C LEU A 341 2.49 -16.35 13.12
N GLN A 342 2.91 -15.27 13.80
CA GLN A 342 2.46 -13.91 13.50
C GLN A 342 2.82 -13.48 12.07
N THR A 343 4.05 -13.76 11.64
CA THR A 343 4.48 -13.47 10.25
C THR A 343 3.65 -14.26 9.23
N LEU A 344 3.36 -15.53 9.51
CA LEU A 344 2.52 -16.38 8.68
C LEU A 344 1.08 -15.84 8.59
N ARG A 345 0.45 -15.53 9.73
CA ARG A 345 -0.89 -14.94 9.80
C ARG A 345 -0.96 -13.63 9.02
N GLY A 346 -0.07 -12.67 9.28
CA GLY A 346 -0.05 -11.38 8.58
C GLY A 346 0.23 -11.51 7.07
N THR A 347 1.02 -12.52 6.66
CA THR A 347 1.23 -12.81 5.22
C THR A 347 -0.04 -13.35 4.57
N LEU A 348 -0.71 -14.31 5.22
CA LEU A 348 -1.95 -14.89 4.69
C LEU A 348 -3.12 -13.91 4.73
N ASP A 349 -3.14 -13.03 5.73
CA ASP A 349 -4.05 -11.89 5.84
C ASP A 349 -3.87 -10.90 4.69
N SER A 350 -2.62 -10.55 4.38
CA SER A 350 -2.30 -9.79 3.17
C SER A 350 -2.70 -10.55 1.90
N TRP A 351 -2.59 -11.88 1.87
CA TRP A 351 -2.94 -12.69 0.70
C TRP A 351 -4.45 -12.82 0.50
N ILE A 352 -5.25 -13.00 1.55
CA ILE A 352 -6.70 -13.05 1.42
C ILE A 352 -7.25 -11.71 0.95
N LEU A 353 -6.70 -10.59 1.45
CA LEU A 353 -6.93 -9.27 0.86
C LEU A 353 -6.47 -9.19 -0.59
N ASN A 354 -5.46 -9.97 -0.99
CA ASN A 354 -4.98 -10.08 -2.37
C ASN A 354 -5.89 -10.94 -3.27
N GLU A 355 -6.77 -11.76 -2.70
CA GLU A 355 -7.49 -12.85 -3.37
C GLU A 355 -9.01 -12.66 -3.44
N TYR A 356 -9.57 -11.88 -2.51
CA TYR A 356 -11.01 -11.62 -2.37
C TYR A 356 -11.30 -10.12 -2.31
N SER A 357 -12.45 -9.73 -2.85
CA SER A 357 -12.98 -8.37 -2.73
C SER A 357 -13.80 -8.20 -1.45
N VAL A 358 -14.10 -6.95 -1.07
CA VAL A 358 -14.97 -6.63 0.08
C VAL A 358 -16.39 -7.19 -0.08
N MET A 359 -16.83 -7.43 -1.31
CA MET A 359 -18.12 -8.08 -1.60
C MET A 359 -18.08 -9.60 -1.39
N ASP A 360 -16.94 -10.24 -1.65
CA ASP A 360 -16.77 -11.68 -1.42
C ASP A 360 -16.51 -12.00 0.06
N LEU A 361 -15.82 -11.07 0.74
CA LEU A 361 -15.45 -11.16 2.14
C LEU A 361 -15.65 -9.77 2.79
N PRO A 362 -16.83 -9.53 3.39
CA PRO A 362 -17.09 -8.30 4.14
C PRO A 362 -16.02 -8.06 5.20
N PHE A 363 -15.75 -6.79 5.52
CA PHE A 363 -14.64 -6.39 6.36
C PHE A 363 -14.66 -7.05 7.75
N GLU A 364 -15.85 -7.18 8.34
CA GLU A 364 -16.06 -7.83 9.63
C GLU A 364 -15.63 -9.31 9.57
N ARG A 365 -16.02 -10.02 8.50
CA ARG A 365 -15.63 -11.41 8.28
C ARG A 365 -14.15 -11.54 7.97
N PHE A 366 -13.56 -10.57 7.25
CA PHE A 366 -12.13 -10.53 6.97
C PHE A 366 -11.28 -10.48 8.24
N ILE A 367 -11.60 -9.57 9.18
CA ILE A 367 -10.89 -9.45 10.46
C ILE A 367 -10.89 -10.79 11.21
N GLU A 368 -12.02 -11.50 11.18
CA GLU A 368 -12.20 -12.75 11.91
C GLU A 368 -11.33 -13.91 11.46
N VAL A 369 -10.99 -13.97 10.16
CA VAL A 369 -10.30 -15.12 9.55
C VAL A 369 -9.00 -15.42 10.29
N TYR A 370 -8.08 -14.46 10.31
CA TYR A 370 -6.75 -14.66 10.89
C TYR A 370 -6.60 -14.06 12.26
N PHE A 371 -7.38 -13.06 12.66
CA PHE A 371 -7.10 -12.25 13.84
C PHE A 371 -8.26 -12.02 14.81
N GLY A 372 -9.50 -12.32 14.42
CA GLY A 372 -10.63 -12.23 15.35
C GLY A 372 -10.67 -13.38 16.36
N ASP A 373 -11.86 -13.64 16.90
CA ASP A 373 -12.01 -14.37 18.14
C ASP A 373 -11.35 -15.75 18.09
N GLY A 374 -10.54 -16.01 19.10
CA GLY A 374 -9.77 -17.23 19.28
C GLY A 374 -9.55 -17.48 20.77
N PRO A 375 -9.08 -18.68 21.15
CA PRO A 375 -8.85 -18.99 22.55
C PRO A 375 -7.87 -17.97 23.16
N PRO A 376 -8.10 -17.52 24.41
CA PRO A 376 -7.19 -16.59 25.05
C PRO A 376 -5.81 -17.23 25.22
N PRO A 377 -4.72 -16.46 25.08
CA PRO A 377 -3.38 -16.99 25.29
C PRO A 377 -3.22 -17.63 26.66
N GLN A 378 -2.77 -18.89 26.70
CA GLN A 378 -2.48 -19.56 27.95
C GLN A 378 -1.07 -19.24 28.42
N SER A 379 -0.91 -18.88 29.70
CA SER A 379 0.40 -18.67 30.31
C SER A 379 1.04 -19.99 30.73
N VAL A 380 1.44 -20.79 29.75
CA VAL A 380 2.12 -22.07 29.97
C VAL A 380 3.62 -21.94 29.72
N LYS A 381 4.42 -22.48 30.65
CA LYS A 381 5.89 -22.56 30.47
C LYS A 381 6.29 -23.67 29.49
N THR A 382 5.50 -24.74 29.45
CA THR A 382 5.72 -25.95 28.68
C THR A 382 4.37 -26.52 28.23
N LEU A 383 4.36 -27.36 27.20
CA LEU A 383 3.14 -28.02 26.73
C LEU A 383 3.23 -29.54 26.94
N PRO A 384 2.16 -30.19 27.44
CA PRO A 384 2.06 -31.63 27.46
C PRO A 384 2.37 -32.25 26.09
N PRO A 385 3.03 -33.44 26.03
CA PRO A 385 3.40 -34.09 24.77
C PRO A 385 2.25 -34.19 23.76
N HIS A 386 1.06 -34.60 24.20
CA HIS A 386 -0.11 -34.73 23.33
C HIS A 386 -0.57 -33.38 22.72
N GLN A 387 -0.45 -32.27 23.47
CA GLN A 387 -0.78 -30.94 22.95
C GLN A 387 0.27 -30.47 21.95
N ARG A 388 1.57 -30.70 22.22
CA ARG A 388 2.65 -30.40 21.27
C ARG A 388 2.46 -31.14 19.96
N GLU A 389 2.16 -32.43 20.01
CA GLU A 389 1.89 -33.26 18.84
C GLU A 389 0.68 -32.77 18.05
N SER A 390 -0.41 -32.39 18.73
CA SER A 390 -1.60 -31.81 18.10
C SER A 390 -1.30 -30.48 17.37
N HIS A 391 -0.52 -29.60 17.99
CA HIS A 391 -0.11 -28.32 17.37
C HIS A 391 0.84 -28.54 16.19
N MET A 392 1.77 -29.50 16.30
CA MET A 392 2.63 -29.90 15.18
C MET A 392 1.82 -30.47 14.01
N ALA A 393 0.80 -31.29 14.29
CA ALA A 393 -0.11 -31.81 13.26
C ALA A 393 -0.90 -30.68 12.58
N SER A 394 -1.42 -29.72 13.35
CA SER A 394 -2.10 -28.52 12.83
C SER A 394 -1.21 -27.72 11.90
N LEU A 395 0.05 -27.49 12.28
CA LEU A 395 1.03 -26.78 11.44
C LEU A 395 1.39 -27.56 10.17
N LEU A 396 1.56 -28.88 10.26
CA LEU A 396 1.77 -29.73 9.08
C LEU A 396 0.59 -29.67 8.12
N GLU A 397 -0.62 -29.62 8.66
CA GLU A 397 -1.83 -29.50 7.87
C GLU A 397 -1.87 -28.16 7.11
N VAL A 398 -1.61 -27.06 7.80
CA VAL A 398 -1.47 -25.73 7.18
C VAL A 398 -0.43 -25.76 6.07
N LYS A 399 0.74 -26.36 6.29
CA LYS A 399 1.79 -26.48 5.27
C LYS A 399 1.27 -27.23 4.04
N ARG A 400 0.61 -28.37 4.21
CA ARG A 400 0.06 -29.18 3.11
C ARG A 400 -1.01 -28.40 2.34
N THR A 401 -1.91 -27.72 3.04
CA THR A 401 -2.96 -26.90 2.42
C THR A 401 -2.36 -25.76 1.61
N LEU A 402 -1.35 -25.05 2.14
CA LEU A 402 -0.65 -24.00 1.39
C LEU A 402 0.04 -24.54 0.14
N GLN A 403 0.66 -25.72 0.21
CA GLN A 403 1.31 -26.36 -0.94
C GLN A 403 0.31 -26.90 -1.97
N ALA A 404 -0.91 -27.23 -1.56
CA ALA A 404 -1.98 -27.66 -2.47
C ALA A 404 -2.61 -26.49 -3.24
N HIS A 405 -2.75 -25.32 -2.60
CA HIS A 405 -3.46 -24.17 -3.19
C HIS A 405 -2.56 -23.12 -3.84
N TYR A 406 -1.24 -23.17 -3.62
CA TYR A 406 -0.30 -22.20 -4.14
C TYR A 406 0.92 -22.84 -4.80
N ASN A 407 1.49 -22.13 -5.77
CA ASN A 407 2.71 -22.54 -6.45
C ASN A 407 3.84 -22.76 -5.42
N PRO A 408 4.62 -23.84 -5.55
CA PRO A 408 5.70 -24.16 -4.61
C PRO A 408 6.69 -23.02 -4.38
N THR A 409 6.94 -22.17 -5.39
CA THR A 409 7.80 -20.98 -5.27
C THR A 409 7.19 -19.88 -4.41
N LYS A 410 5.86 -19.69 -4.43
CA LYS A 410 5.13 -18.68 -3.62
C LYS A 410 5.17 -19.05 -2.13
N VAL A 411 5.05 -20.35 -1.81
CA VAL A 411 4.94 -20.83 -0.42
C VAL A 411 6.22 -21.38 0.17
N ARG A 412 7.33 -21.46 -0.59
CA ARG A 412 8.59 -22.03 -0.11
C ARG A 412 9.07 -21.44 1.22
N SER A 413 9.06 -20.12 1.35
CA SER A 413 9.49 -19.44 2.58
C SER A 413 8.55 -19.70 3.75
N LEU A 414 7.24 -19.73 3.50
CA LEU A 414 6.22 -20.04 4.51
C LEU A 414 6.32 -21.50 4.97
N ALA A 415 6.47 -22.44 4.04
CA ALA A 415 6.67 -23.85 4.33
C ALA A 415 7.93 -24.09 5.19
N ASN A 416 9.04 -23.45 4.84
CA ASN A 416 10.26 -23.50 5.64
C ASN A 416 10.05 -22.89 7.03
N SER A 417 9.30 -21.78 7.14
CA SER A 417 8.97 -21.17 8.42
C SER A 417 8.13 -22.11 9.30
N ILE A 418 7.17 -22.83 8.70
CA ILE A 418 6.36 -23.84 9.37
C ILE A 418 7.22 -25.01 9.88
N ASP A 419 8.16 -25.51 9.07
CA ASP A 419 9.08 -26.57 9.52
C ASP A 419 9.92 -26.14 10.72
N GLN A 420 10.33 -24.88 10.77
CA GLN A 420 11.05 -24.33 11.92
C GLN A 420 10.17 -24.20 13.16
N MET A 421 8.88 -23.87 13.00
CA MET A 421 7.93 -23.88 14.12
C MET A 421 7.74 -25.29 14.68
N ILE A 422 7.56 -26.29 13.80
CA ILE A 422 7.43 -27.70 14.19
C ILE A 422 8.67 -28.18 14.96
N LYS A 423 9.88 -27.88 14.47
CA LYS A 423 11.13 -28.18 15.18
C LYS A 423 11.22 -27.48 16.54
N SER A 424 10.75 -26.24 16.62
CA SER A 424 10.73 -25.48 17.88
C SER A 424 9.72 -25.99 18.90
N LEU A 425 8.64 -26.65 18.45
CA LEU A 425 7.66 -27.32 19.31
C LEU A 425 8.16 -28.67 19.79
N ALA A 426 8.79 -29.46 18.91
CA ALA A 426 9.34 -30.78 19.26
C ALA A 426 10.38 -30.71 20.39
N THR A 427 11.11 -29.60 20.46
CA THR A 427 12.16 -29.34 21.47
C THR A 427 11.67 -28.49 22.65
N TRP A 428 10.36 -28.22 22.75
CA TRP A 428 9.80 -27.43 23.85
C TRP A 428 9.47 -28.33 25.04
N GLU A 429 10.43 -28.50 25.94
CA GLU A 429 10.28 -29.25 27.20
C GLU A 429 9.76 -28.38 28.34
#